data_AF-A0A3C0CWG6-F1
#
_entry.id   AF-A0A3C0CWG6-F1
#
_cell.length_a   1.000
_cell.length_b   1.000
_cell.length_c   1.000
_cell.angle_alpha   90.00
_cell.angle_beta   90.00
_cell.angle_gamma   90.00
#
_symmetry.space_group_name_H-M   'P 1'
#
loop_
_entity.id
_entity.type
_entity.pdbx_description
1 polymer ?
#
loop_
_entity_poly.entity_id
_entity_poly.type
_entity_poly.pdbx_seq_one_letter_code
_entity_poly.pdbx_strand_id
1 'polypeptide(L)' 'MNVLFMGTSGFAVPSLKALIKAGHNVTRVVTQPDRPS' A
#
# COMPACT_ATOMS: atom_id res chain seq x y z
N MET A 1 0.66 -15.02 -4.63
CA MET A 1 -0.44 -14.20 -5.18
C MET A 1 0.09 -12.81 -5.47
N ASN A 2 -0.20 -12.27 -6.65
CA ASN A 2 0.18 -10.91 -7.04
C ASN A 2 -0.88 -9.93 -6.55
N VAL A 3 -0.46 -8.84 -5.91
CA VAL A 3 -1.35 -7.88 -5.25
C VAL A 3 -1.08 -6.48 -5.77
N LEU A 4 -2.13 -5.81 -6.23
CA LEU A 4 -2.16 -4.36 -6.43
C LEU A 4 -2.69 -3.73 -5.14
N PHE A 5 -1.88 -2.91 -4.46
CA PHE A 5 -2.31 -2.23 -3.24
C PHE A 5 -2.74 -0.79 -3.55
N MET A 6 -3.90 -0.36 -3.03
CA MET A 6 -4.41 1.01 -3.20
C MET A 6 -4.69 1.61 -1.83
N GLY A 7 -3.98 2.66 -1.45
CA GLY A 7 -4.06 3.27 -0.13
C GLY A 7 -3.21 4.53 -0.03
N THR A 8 -3.58 5.45 0.86
CA THR A 8 -2.95 6.78 0.94
C THR A 8 -2.72 7.26 2.35
N SER A 9 -3.74 7.19 3.20
CA SER A 9 -3.59 7.67 4.57
C SER A 9 -2.59 6.83 5.37
N GLY A 10 -2.04 7.39 6.44
CA GLY A 10 -1.22 6.63 7.38
C GLY A 10 -1.90 5.37 7.92
N PHE A 11 -3.24 5.35 7.96
CA PHE A 11 -4.05 4.19 8.33
C PHE A 11 -3.92 3.00 7.35
N ALA A 12 -3.57 3.24 6.08
CA ALA A 12 -3.36 2.18 5.10
C ALA A 12 -1.97 1.51 5.22
N VAL A 13 -1.02 2.15 5.91
CA VAL A 13 0.37 1.65 5.99
C VAL A 13 0.48 0.31 6.74
N PRO A 14 -0.20 0.08 7.88
CA PRO A 14 -0.13 -1.20 8.59
C PRO A 14 -0.60 -2.39 7.74
N SER A 15 -1.66 -2.23 6.94
CA SER A 15 -2.15 -3.32 6.08
C SER A 15 -1.21 -3.62 4.91
N LEU A 16 -0.60 -2.59 4.30
CA LEU A 16 0.46 -2.80 3.29
C LEU A 16 1.64 -3.58 3.88
N LYS A 17 2.11 -3.21 5.07
CA LYS A 17 3.20 -3.91 5.76
C LYS A 17 2.84 -5.36 6.08
N ALA A 18 1.60 -5.62 6.50
CA ALA A 18 1.12 -6.97 6.78
C ALA A 18 1.14 -7.84 5.51
N LEU A 19 0.68 -7.31 4.37
CA LEU A 19 0.69 -8.03 3.09
C LEU A 19 2.11 -8.42 2.66
N ILE A 20 3.06 -7.49 2.78
CA ILE A 20 4.47 -7.75 2.47
C ILE A 20 5.05 -8.80 3.42
N LYS A 21 4.79 -8.68 4.73
CA LYS A 21 5.27 -9.63 5.75
C LYS A 21 4.69 -11.03 5.56
N ALA A 22 3.46 -11.14 5.06
CA ALA A 22 2.82 -12.41 4.74
C ALA A 22 3.35 -13.07 3.44
N GLY A 23 4.33 -12.44 2.76
CA GLY A 23 4.95 -13.00 1.55
C GLY A 23 4.10 -12.82 0.29
N HIS A 24 3.11 -11.92 0.30
CA HIS A 24 2.39 -11.57 -0.92
C HIS A 24 3.28 -10.70 -1.82
N ASN A 25 3.21 -10.94 -3.12
CA ASN A 25 3.96 -10.16 -4.09
C ASN A 25 3.18 -8.87 -4.43
N VAL A 26 3.46 -7.79 -3.71
CA VAL A 26 2.86 -6.47 -3.99
C VAL A 26 3.56 -5.85 -5.18
N THR A 27 2.94 -5.90 -6.36
CA THR A 27 3.58 -5.50 -7.63
C THR A 27 3.47 -4.01 -7.92
N ARG A 28 2.45 -3.35 -7.36
CA ARG A 28 2.26 -1.91 -7.48
C ARG A 28 1.52 -1.36 -6.28
N VAL A 29 1.77 -0.08 -6.01
CA VAL A 29 1.05 0.73 -5.03
C VAL A 29 0.45 1.93 -5.75
N VAL A 30 -0.84 2.19 -5.52
CA VAL A 30 -1.52 3.42 -5.95
C VAL A 30 -1.85 4.25 -4.72
N THR A 31 -1.41 5.50 -4.71
CA THR A 31 -1.67 6.48 -3.65
C THR A 31 -2.14 7.80 -4.25
N GLN A 32 -2.77 8.65 -3.44
CA GLN A 32 -3.02 10.04 -3.82
C GLN A 32 -1.71 10.84 -3.80
N PRO A 33 -1.59 11.87 -4.64
CA PRO A 33 -0.51 12.85 -4.56
C PRO A 33 -0.50 13.57 -3.21
N ASP A 34 0.66 14.10 -2.82
CA ASP A 34 0.76 14.99 -1.68
C ASP A 34 -0.15 16.20 -1.87
N ARG A 35 -0.87 16.60 -0.82
CA ARG A 35 -1.72 17.80 -0.88
C ARG A 35 -0.83 19.04 -0.96
N PRO A 36 -1.25 20.07 -1.74
CA PRO A 36 -0.58 21.36 -1.71
C PRO A 36 -0.57 21.92 -0.28
N SER A 37 0.60 22.41 0.15
CA SER A 37 0.81 23.14 1.41
C SER A 37 0.42 24.60 1.30
#